data_AF-A0A849T0H7-F1
#
_entry.id   AF-A0A849T0H7-F1
#
_cell.length_a   1.000
_cell.length_b   1.000
_cell.length_c   1.000
_cell.angle_alpha   90.00
_cell.angle_beta   90.00
_cell.angle_gamma   90.00
#
_symmetry.space_group_name_H-M   'P 1'
#
loop_
_entity.id
_entity.type
_entity.pdbx_description
1 polymer ?
#
loop_
_entity_poly.entity_id
_entity_poly.type
_entity_poly.pdbx_seq_one_letter_code
_entity_poly.pdbx_strand_id
1 'polypeptide(L)' 'MRLMLLLRQYFPKGMVLTDVTEEEVQKAVDRLNHRPRKVLGYKAPHEVFFGVEMRYTNPPLAVAPPLAVALQT' A
#
# COMPACT_ATOMS: atom_id res chain seq x y z
N MET A 1 -5.66 -9.81 3.11
CA MET A 1 -6.36 -8.53 2.85
C MET A 1 -7.15 -8.67 1.56
N ARG A 2 -8.48 -8.48 1.57
CA ARG A 2 -9.31 -8.68 0.36
C ARG A 2 -9.08 -7.51 -0.61
N LEU A 3 -8.30 -7.75 -1.67
CA LEU A 3 -7.89 -6.74 -2.66
C LEU A 3 -9.08 -6.18 -3.46
N MET A 4 -10.06 -7.03 -3.79
CA MET A 4 -11.18 -6.65 -4.67
C MET A 4 -12.06 -5.52 -4.14
N LEU A 5 -12.31 -5.44 -2.83
CA LEU A 5 -13.17 -4.36 -2.28
C LEU A 5 -12.51 -2.98 -2.37
N LEU A 6 -11.18 -2.93 -2.32
CA LEU A 6 -10.44 -1.67 -2.26
C LEU A 6 -10.10 -1.13 -3.64
N LEU A 7 -9.96 -2.01 -4.63
CA LEU A 7 -9.72 -1.62 -6.02
C LEU A 7 -10.80 -0.66 -6.53
N ARG A 8 -12.07 -0.91 -6.15
CA ARG A 8 -13.20 -0.06 -6.53
C ARG A 8 -13.13 1.38 -5.99
N GLN A 9 -12.30 1.67 -4.98
CA GLN A 9 -12.10 3.03 -4.48
C GLN A 9 -11.36 3.93 -5.48
N TYR A 10 -10.63 3.33 -6.43
CA TYR A 10 -9.86 4.07 -7.43
C TYR A 10 -10.67 4.41 -8.68
N PHE A 11 -11.90 3.89 -8.81
CA PHE A 11 -12.77 4.12 -9.95
C PHE A 11 -14.07 4.79 -9.49
N PRO A 12 -14.68 5.67 -10.32
CA PRO A 12 -15.96 6.28 -10.01
C PRO A 12 -17.04 5.25 -9.66
N LYS A 13 -17.88 5.59 -8.67
CA LYS A 13 -19.04 4.76 -8.35
C LYS A 13 -20.00 4.72 -9.54
N GLY A 14 -20.57 3.55 -9.82
CA GLY A 14 -21.49 3.35 -10.94
C GLY A 14 -20.83 3.21 -12.32
N MET A 15 -19.52 3.42 -12.45
CA MET A 15 -18.79 3.18 -13.71
C MET A 15 -18.64 1.69 -13.98
N VAL A 16 -18.95 1.24 -15.19
CA VAL A 16 -18.65 -0.13 -15.61
C VAL A 16 -17.14 -0.25 -15.85
N LEU A 17 -16.51 -1.30 -15.32
CA LEU A 17 -15.06 -1.48 -15.44
C LEU A 17 -14.63 -2.04 -16.81
N THR A 18 -15.54 -2.23 -17.75
CA THR A 18 -15.23 -2.74 -19.11
C THR A 18 -14.32 -1.81 -19.90
N ASP A 19 -14.42 -0.50 -19.67
CA ASP A 19 -13.62 0.50 -20.38
C ASP A 19 -12.35 0.90 -19.62
N VAL A 20 -12.08 0.24 -18.49
CA VAL A 20 -10.87 0.48 -17.71
C VAL A 20 -9.72 -0.30 -18.33
N THR A 21 -8.66 0.44 -18.66
CA THR A 21 -7.45 -0.14 -19.22
C THR A 21 -6.70 -0.96 -18.16
N GLU A 22 -5.95 -1.96 -18.61
CA GLU A 22 -5.10 -2.75 -17.72
C GLU A 22 -4.08 -1.89 -16.97
N GLU A 23 -3.57 -0.84 -17.62
CA GLU A 23 -2.65 0.13 -17.02
C GLU A 23 -3.28 0.90 -15.85
N GLU A 24 -4.57 1.26 -15.96
CA GLU A 24 -5.29 1.92 -14.88
C GLU A 24 -5.53 0.98 -13.70
N VAL A 25 -5.85 -0.29 -13.99
CA VAL A 25 -5.94 -1.33 -12.96
C VAL A 25 -4.60 -1.51 -12.27
N GLN A 26 -3.52 -1.60 -13.02
CA GLN A 26 -2.17 -1.79 -12.49
C GLN A 26 -1.77 -0.61 -11.59
N LYS A 27 -2.00 0.63 -12.03
CA LYS A 27 -1.77 1.83 -11.21
C LYS A 27 -2.55 1.80 -9.90
N ALA A 28 -3.79 1.33 -9.92
CA ALA A 28 -4.62 1.21 -8.72
C ALA A 28 -4.09 0.12 -7.77
N VAL A 29 -3.68 -1.03 -8.31
CA VAL A 29 -3.06 -2.14 -7.55
C VAL A 29 -1.74 -1.71 -6.93
N ASP A 30 -0.88 -1.02 -7.69
CA ASP A 30 0.41 -0.53 -7.21
C ASP A 30 0.20 0.45 -6.05
N ARG A 31 -0.71 1.41 -6.20
CA ARG A 31 -1.06 2.34 -5.10
C ARG A 31 -1.60 1.59 -3.88
N LEU A 32 -2.39 0.55 -4.09
CA LEU A 32 -2.98 -0.23 -2.99
C LEU A 32 -1.94 -1.06 -2.22
N ASN A 33 -0.96 -1.60 -2.93
CA ASN A 33 0.13 -2.41 -2.39
C ASN A 33 1.20 -1.58 -1.70
N HIS A 34 1.41 -0.33 -2.13
CA HIS A 34 2.36 0.61 -1.53
C HIS A 34 1.72 1.53 -0.48
N ARG A 35 0.45 1.33 -0.14
CA ARG A 35 -0.25 2.15 0.87
C ARG A 35 0.04 1.64 2.29
N PRO A 36 0.61 2.47 3.18
CA PRO A 36 0.74 2.18 4.61
C PRO A 36 -0.60 1.81 5.26
N ARG A 37 -0.64 0.73 6.05
CA ARG A 37 -1.86 0.29 6.73
C ARG A 37 -1.69 0.12 8.22
N LYS A 38 -2.53 0.78 9.01
CA LYS A 38 -2.49 0.71 10.49
C LYS A 38 -2.44 -0.72 11.04
N VAL A 39 -3.19 -1.64 10.44
CA VAL A 39 -3.22 -3.06 10.84
C VAL A 39 -1.88 -3.81 10.62
N LEU A 40 -0.99 -3.27 9.79
CA LEU A 40 0.36 -3.79 9.52
C LEU A 40 1.43 -2.97 10.26
N GLY A 41 1.07 -2.27 11.33
CA GLY A 41 1.98 -1.32 11.98
C GLY A 41 2.39 -0.17 11.04
N TYR A 42 1.45 0.24 10.19
CA TYR A 42 1.61 1.15 9.04
C TYR A 42 2.77 0.87 8.09
N LYS A 43 3.16 -0.40 7.99
CA LYS A 43 3.84 -0.90 6.80
C LYS A 43 2.85 -1.05 5.64
N ALA A 44 3.36 -0.95 4.42
CA ALA A 44 2.63 -1.26 3.21
C ALA A 44 2.57 -2.78 3.00
N PRO A 45 1.51 -3.32 2.36
CA PRO A 45 1.43 -4.73 2.01
C PRO A 45 2.64 -5.24 1.23
N HIS A 46 3.18 -4.42 0.33
CA HIS A 46 4.39 -4.73 -0.43
C HIS A 46 5.60 -4.97 0.48
N GLU A 47 5.83 -4.11 1.47
CA GLU A 47 6.93 -4.26 2.44
C GLU A 47 6.82 -5.56 3.24
N VAL A 48 5.61 -5.89 3.71
CA VAL A 48 5.37 -7.10 4.50
C VAL A 48 5.54 -8.37 3.65
N PHE A 49 5.09 -8.33 2.40
CA PHE A 49 5.13 -9.50 1.52
C PHE A 49 6.54 -9.79 0.99
N PHE A 50 7.30 -8.75 0.62
CA PHE A 50 8.63 -8.89 0.04
C PHE A 50 9.78 -8.67 1.02
N GLY A 51 9.50 -8.27 2.27
CA GLY A 51 10.52 -8.02 3.28
C GLY A 51 11.41 -6.82 2.95
N VAL A 52 10.90 -5.86 2.17
CA VAL A 52 11.63 -4.66 1.75
C VAL A 52 11.21 -3.45 2.57
N GLU A 53 12.08 -2.45 2.69
CA GLU A 53 11.73 -1.13 3.24
C GLU A 53 11.46 -0.13 2.11
N MET A 54 10.34 0.58 2.21
CA MET A 54 9.99 1.63 1.24
C MET A 54 10.42 3.00 1.75
N ARG A 55 10.93 3.83 0.85
CA ARG A 55 11.20 5.24 1.13
C ARG A 55 9.95 6.08 0.89
N TYR A 56 9.42 6.68 1.94
CA TYR A 56 8.25 7.56 1.88
C TYR A 56 8.66 9.01 1.62
N THR A 57 8.00 9.67 0.66
CA THR A 57 8.20 11.09 0.37
C THR A 57 7.54 12.00 1.42
N ASN A 58 6.43 11.54 2.00
CA ASN A 58 5.83 12.11 3.18
C ASN A 58 5.58 10.96 4.16
N PRO A 59 6.53 10.67 5.08
CA PRO A 59 6.36 9.59 6.02
C PRO A 59 5.16 9.90 6.92
N PRO A 60 4.28 8.94 7.21
CA PRO A 60 3.26 9.13 8.22
C PRO A 60 3.97 9.30 9.57
N LEU A 61 4.19 10.55 9.98
CA LEU A 61 4.99 10.96 11.15
C LEU A 61 4.56 10.34 12.50
N ALA A 62 3.49 9.55 12.54
CA ALA A 62 2.95 8.91 13.73
C ALA A 62 3.16 7.38 13.81
N VAL A 63 3.97 6.79 12.93
CA VAL A 63 4.09 5.33 12.86
C VAL A 63 5.52 4.85 12.94
N ALA A 64 5.89 4.62 14.18
CA ALA A 64 7.01 3.82 14.65
C ALA A 64 8.41 4.33 14.20
N PRO A 65 9.33 4.54 15.17
CA PRO A 65 10.73 4.76 14.86
C PRO A 65 11.27 3.59 14.03
N PRO A 66 12.38 3.77 13.31
CA PRO A 66 12.97 2.66 12.57
C PRO A 66 13.16 1.50 13.54
N LEU A 67 12.97 0.28 13.06
CA LEU A 67 13.46 -0.94 13.71
C LEU A 67 15.01 -0.96 13.68
N ALA A 68 15.65 0.16 13.99
CA ALA A 68 17.08 0.37 14.11
C ALA A 68 17.41 0.63 15.59
N VAL A 69 16.91 -0.24 16.47
CA VAL A 69 17.51 -0.50 17.80
C VAL A 69 17.34 -1.99 18.10
N ALA A 70 18.08 -2.84 17.40
CA ALA A 70 18.41 -4.19 17.85
C ALA A 70 19.64 -4.68 17.08
N LEU A 71 20.66 -5.12 17.82
CA LEU A 71 21.97 -5.65 17.37
C LEU A 71 23.07 -4.63 17.09
N GLN A 72 23.42 -3.84 18.11
CA GLN A 72 24.82 -3.59 18.47
C GLN A 72 24.96 -3.65 19.99
N THR A 73 24.93 -4.87 20.52
CA THR A 73 25.73 -5.28 21.69
C THR A 73 26.88 -6.10 21.16
#